data_AF-A0AAP5ES73-F1
#
_entry.id   AF-A0AAP5ES73-F1
#
_cell.length_a   1.000
_cell.length_b   1.000
_cell.length_c   1.000
_cell.angle_alpha   90.00
_cell.angle_beta   90.00
_cell.angle_gamma   90.00
#
_symmetry.space_group_name_H-M   'P 1'
#
loop_
_entity.id
_entity.type
_entity.pdbx_description
1 polymer ?
#
loop_
_entity_poly.entity_id
_entity_poly.type
_entity_poly.pdbx_seq_one_letter_code
_entity_poly.pdbx_strand_id
1 'polypeptide(L)'
;MSNKPTKQTQPASRPPVDALQYEKLALSTFALCNRQLSQLNTLITLASSMCRNPAITSDERRRQQTMLELLVDTAEQYHRELECDRELYQVIALDAKGIPQSRITASRAARLLAEASQIATTETPAATKPSPAKQTPAKSATNEEEDADQQPAPVQH
;
A
#
# COMPACT_ATOMS: atom_id res chain seq x y z
N MET A 1 -31.69 30.16 -43.02
CA MET A 1 -31.22 28.80 -42.63
C MET A 1 -31.22 28.74 -41.10
N SER A 2 -32.15 27.99 -40.53
CA SER A 2 -32.38 27.94 -39.07
C SER A 2 -31.40 27.01 -38.38
N ASN A 3 -30.59 27.54 -37.47
CA ASN A 3 -29.74 26.74 -36.58
C ASN A 3 -30.61 26.06 -35.50
N LYS A 4 -30.62 24.73 -35.47
CA LYS A 4 -31.19 23.95 -34.37
C LYS A 4 -30.11 23.79 -33.28
N PRO A 5 -30.37 24.17 -32.02
CA PRO A 5 -29.44 23.87 -30.93
C PRO A 5 -29.46 22.38 -30.62
N THR A 6 -28.29 21.75 -30.65
CA THR A 6 -28.03 20.38 -30.20
C THR A 6 -28.39 20.27 -28.72
N LYS A 7 -29.44 19.50 -28.41
CA LYS A 7 -29.81 19.11 -27.04
C LYS A 7 -28.62 18.39 -26.42
N GLN A 8 -27.90 19.07 -25.52
CA GLN A 8 -27.01 18.39 -24.60
C GLN A 8 -27.85 17.39 -23.80
N THR A 9 -27.56 16.11 -23.99
CA THR A 9 -28.20 15.01 -23.29
C THR A 9 -27.79 15.14 -21.82
N GLN A 10 -28.69 15.71 -21.03
CA GLN A 10 -28.56 15.80 -19.58
C GLN A 10 -28.23 14.40 -19.02
N PRO A 11 -27.17 14.24 -18.22
CA PRO A 11 -26.91 12.95 -17.58
C PRO A 11 -28.15 12.56 -16.78
N ALA A 12 -28.59 11.30 -16.93
CA ALA A 12 -29.79 10.78 -16.31
C ALA A 12 -29.81 11.15 -14.83
N SER A 13 -30.82 11.94 -14.43
CA SER A 13 -31.01 12.35 -13.04
C SER A 13 -31.03 11.11 -12.16
N ARG A 14 -30.16 11.13 -11.15
CA ARG A 14 -30.07 10.07 -10.15
C ARG A 14 -31.44 9.92 -9.46
N PRO A 15 -31.92 8.68 -9.23
CA PRO A 15 -32.99 8.50 -8.25
C PRO A 15 -32.50 9.02 -6.89
N PRO A 16 -33.34 9.68 -6.09
CA PRO A 16 -32.95 10.15 -4.76
C PRO A 16 -32.53 8.93 -3.95
N VAL A 17 -31.24 8.86 -3.61
CA VAL A 17 -30.71 7.77 -2.81
C VAL A 17 -31.04 8.04 -1.35
N ASP A 18 -31.47 7.00 -0.64
CA ASP A 18 -31.84 7.09 0.76
C ASP A 18 -30.63 7.50 1.60
N ALA A 19 -30.67 8.72 2.16
CA ALA A 19 -29.58 9.30 2.95
C ALA A 19 -29.22 8.42 4.15
N LEU A 20 -30.21 7.72 4.72
CA LEU A 20 -30.02 6.83 5.86
C LEU A 20 -29.18 5.59 5.49
N GLN A 21 -29.27 5.12 4.25
CA GLN A 21 -28.45 4.00 3.78
C GLN A 21 -26.99 4.41 3.62
N TYR A 22 -26.72 5.62 3.13
CA TYR A 22 -25.36 6.15 3.06
C TYR A 22 -24.75 6.42 4.43
N GLU A 23 -25.53 6.89 5.39
CA GLU A 23 -25.05 7.04 6.76
C GLU A 23 -24.60 5.70 7.34
N LYS A 24 -25.43 4.65 7.22
CA LYS A 24 -25.08 3.30 7.68
C LYS A 24 -23.83 2.76 6.99
N LEU A 25 -23.71 2.98 5.69
CA LEU A 25 -22.56 2.59 4.89
C LEU A 25 -21.29 3.37 5.27
N ALA A 26 -21.40 4.65 5.54
CA ALA A 26 -20.30 5.48 6.02
C ALA A 26 -19.83 5.03 7.41
N LEU A 27 -20.75 4.70 8.31
CA LEU A 27 -20.41 4.18 9.63
C LEU A 27 -19.75 2.80 9.56
N SER A 28 -20.22 1.91 8.69
CA SER A 28 -19.63 0.58 8.53
C SER A 28 -18.22 0.65 7.93
N THR A 29 -18.03 1.46 6.89
CA THR A 29 -16.70 1.70 6.30
C THR A 29 -15.72 2.33 7.30
N PHE A 30 -16.18 3.31 8.09
CA PHE A 30 -15.36 3.87 9.17
C PHE A 30 -14.93 2.81 10.20
N ALA A 31 -15.85 1.91 10.59
CA ALA A 31 -15.53 0.81 11.50
C ALA A 31 -14.49 -0.16 10.90
N LEU A 32 -14.57 -0.46 9.60
CA LEU A 32 -13.57 -1.27 8.89
C LEU A 32 -12.19 -0.60 8.88
N CYS A 33 -12.12 0.70 8.60
CA CYS A 33 -10.86 1.45 8.68
C CYS A 33 -10.23 1.38 10.08
N ASN A 34 -11.03 1.54 11.14
CA ASN A 34 -10.53 1.45 12.53
C ASN A 34 -10.01 0.04 12.86
N ARG A 35 -10.66 -1.00 12.34
CA ARG A 35 -10.18 -2.38 12.46
C ARG A 35 -8.83 -2.54 11.75
N GLN A 36 -8.69 -2.06 10.52
CA GLN A 36 -7.44 -2.14 9.76
C GLN A 36 -6.30 -1.41 10.47
N LEU A 37 -6.57 -0.23 11.04
CA LEU A 37 -5.59 0.49 11.85
C LEU A 37 -5.16 -0.32 13.09
N SER A 38 -6.10 -0.95 13.77
CA SER A 38 -5.81 -1.82 14.93
C SER A 38 -4.96 -3.03 14.53
N GLN A 39 -5.31 -3.69 13.42
CA GLN A 39 -4.55 -4.82 12.86
C GLN A 39 -3.11 -4.43 12.54
N LEU A 40 -2.91 -3.28 11.90
CA LEU A 40 -1.58 -2.76 11.60
C LEU A 40 -0.78 -2.47 12.88
N ASN A 41 -1.41 -1.87 13.90
CA ASN A 41 -0.77 -1.64 15.20
C ASN A 41 -0.33 -2.95 15.87
N THR A 42 -1.10 -4.03 15.74
CA THR A 42 -0.72 -5.36 16.25
C THR A 42 0.52 -5.88 15.54
N LEU A 43 0.57 -5.81 14.19
CA LEU A 43 1.74 -6.22 13.42
C LEU A 43 2.98 -5.38 13.77
N ILE A 44 2.84 -4.06 13.88
CA ILE A 44 3.93 -3.16 14.28
C ILE A 44 4.43 -3.50 15.67
N THR A 45 3.53 -3.76 16.62
CA THR A 45 3.90 -4.09 18.00
C THR A 45 4.67 -5.41 18.04
N LEU A 46 4.21 -6.43 17.31
CA LEU A 46 4.90 -7.72 17.23
C LEU A 46 6.26 -7.55 16.55
N ALA A 47 6.36 -6.90 15.40
CA ALA A 47 7.64 -6.67 14.73
C ALA A 47 8.62 -5.87 15.61
N SER A 48 8.13 -4.85 16.30
CA SER A 48 8.94 -4.00 17.19
C SER A 48 9.48 -4.79 18.39
N SER A 49 8.72 -5.74 18.94
CA SER A 49 9.20 -6.57 20.05
C SER A 49 10.36 -7.47 19.63
N MET A 50 10.33 -7.96 18.38
CA MET A 50 11.40 -8.76 17.79
C MET A 50 12.66 -7.92 17.54
N CYS A 51 12.50 -6.70 17.02
CA CYS A 51 13.62 -5.80 16.78
C CYS A 51 14.31 -5.35 18.08
N ARG A 52 13.56 -5.20 19.18
CA ARG A 52 14.09 -4.79 20.49
C ARG A 52 14.78 -5.89 21.26
N ASN A 53 14.43 -7.16 21.01
CA ASN A 53 14.97 -8.32 21.73
C ASN A 53 15.71 -9.24 20.75
N PRO A 54 16.93 -8.87 20.32
CA PRO A 54 17.71 -9.69 19.39
C PRO A 54 18.13 -11.01 20.03
N ALA A 55 18.01 -12.10 19.27
CA ALA A 55 18.35 -13.42 19.76
C ALA A 55 19.87 -13.65 19.91
N ILE A 56 20.31 -13.99 21.12
CA ILE A 56 21.72 -14.29 21.42
C ILE A 56 21.96 -15.82 21.43
N THR A 57 21.00 -16.60 21.91
CA THR A 57 21.13 -18.06 22.01
C THR A 57 20.44 -18.78 20.85
N SER A 58 20.74 -20.07 20.65
CA SER A 58 20.07 -20.90 19.64
C SER A 58 18.58 -21.08 19.93
N ASP A 59 18.20 -21.25 21.20
CA ASP A 59 16.80 -21.37 21.62
C ASP A 59 16.02 -20.07 21.36
N GLU A 60 16.61 -18.91 21.68
CA GLU A 60 16.01 -17.61 21.38
C GLU A 60 15.83 -17.41 19.87
N ARG A 61 16.80 -17.82 19.05
CA ARG A 61 16.67 -17.76 17.58
C ARG A 61 15.51 -18.62 17.08
N ARG A 62 15.34 -19.81 17.65
CA ARG A 62 14.21 -20.69 17.29
C ARG A 62 12.86 -20.08 17.69
N ARG A 63 12.77 -19.49 18.89
CA ARG A 63 11.56 -18.78 19.32
C ARG A 63 11.27 -17.55 18.46
N GLN A 64 12.30 -16.78 18.10
CA GLN A 64 12.17 -15.64 17.19
C GLN A 64 11.70 -16.08 15.79
N GLN A 65 12.18 -17.24 15.30
CA GLN A 65 11.70 -17.80 14.04
C GLN A 65 10.22 -18.17 14.09
N THR A 66 9.75 -18.83 15.15
CA THR A 66 8.32 -19.12 15.33
C THR A 66 7.48 -17.84 15.41
N MET A 67 8.01 -16.79 16.03
CA MET A 67 7.35 -15.49 16.10
C MET A 67 7.31 -14.79 14.72
N LEU A 68 8.34 -14.97 13.88
CA LEU A 68 8.33 -14.51 12.48
C LEU A 68 7.26 -15.24 11.67
N GLU A 69 7.18 -16.56 11.81
CA GLU A 69 6.16 -17.37 11.14
C GLU A 69 4.75 -16.90 11.53
N LEU A 70 4.50 -16.70 12.83
CA LEU A 70 3.23 -16.16 13.32
C LEU A 70 2.92 -14.76 12.76
N LEU A 71 3.94 -13.90 12.65
CA LEU A 71 3.79 -12.56 12.09
C LEU A 71 3.38 -12.61 10.62
N VAL A 72 4.00 -13.49 9.83
CA VAL A 72 3.68 -13.69 8.41
C VAL A 72 2.26 -14.24 8.27
N ASP A 73 1.91 -15.31 8.99
CA ASP A 73 0.58 -15.91 8.95
C ASP A 73 -0.53 -14.90 9.29
N THR A 74 -0.28 -14.08 10.33
CA THR A 74 -1.22 -13.03 10.76
C THR A 74 -1.33 -11.92 9.71
N ALA A 75 -0.22 -11.50 9.11
CA ALA A 75 -0.23 -10.49 8.05
C ALA A 75 -0.97 -10.96 6.80
N GLU A 76 -0.77 -12.21 6.38
CA GLU A 76 -1.51 -12.82 5.27
C GLU A 76 -3.00 -12.91 5.57
N GLN A 77 -3.36 -13.26 6.81
CA GLN A 77 -4.76 -13.30 7.22
C GLN A 77 -5.40 -11.91 7.12
N TYR A 78 -4.74 -10.86 7.62
CA TYR A 78 -5.23 -9.48 7.50
C TYR A 78 -5.29 -9.02 6.04
N HIS A 79 -4.32 -9.44 5.20
CA HIS A 79 -4.35 -9.14 3.77
C HIS A 79 -5.59 -9.73 3.08
N ARG A 80 -5.90 -11.02 3.32
CA ARG A 80 -7.09 -11.67 2.75
C ARG A 80 -8.39 -10.96 3.17
N GLU A 81 -8.47 -10.52 4.42
CA GLU A 81 -9.61 -9.74 4.92
C GLU A 81 -9.73 -8.38 4.20
N LEU A 82 -8.61 -7.70 3.97
CA LEU A 82 -8.53 -6.43 3.24
C LEU A 82 -8.94 -6.56 1.77
N GLU A 83 -8.62 -7.68 1.11
CA GLU A 83 -9.06 -7.94 -0.26
C GLU A 83 -10.58 -8.03 -0.36
N CYS A 84 -11.23 -8.70 0.60
CA CYS A 84 -12.69 -8.72 0.70
C CYS A 84 -13.27 -7.32 0.91
N ASP A 85 -12.66 -6.51 1.79
CA ASP A 85 -13.09 -5.13 2.04
C ASP A 85 -12.93 -4.24 0.80
N ARG A 86 -11.88 -4.47 -0.01
CA ARG A 86 -11.61 -3.71 -1.23
C ARG A 86 -12.75 -3.82 -2.25
N GLU A 87 -13.36 -4.99 -2.41
CA GLU A 87 -14.51 -5.17 -3.30
C GLU A 87 -15.70 -4.32 -2.83
N LEU A 88 -15.95 -4.29 -1.51
CA LEU A 88 -16.98 -3.44 -0.92
C LEU A 88 -16.71 -1.96 -1.22
N TYR A 89 -15.49 -1.47 -0.94
CA TYR A 89 -15.12 -0.09 -1.24
C TYR A 89 -15.25 0.28 -2.71
N GLN A 90 -14.94 -0.65 -3.62
CA GLN A 90 -15.09 -0.44 -5.05
C GLN A 90 -16.56 -0.24 -5.45
N VAL A 91 -17.48 -1.05 -4.91
CA VAL A 91 -18.93 -0.88 -5.15
C VAL A 91 -19.42 0.48 -4.65
N ILE A 92 -19.00 0.88 -3.45
CA ILE A 92 -19.35 2.18 -2.87
C ILE A 92 -18.85 3.33 -3.76
N ALA A 93 -17.60 3.24 -4.23
CA ALA A 93 -17.02 4.26 -5.10
C ALA A 93 -17.73 4.35 -6.47
N LEU A 94 -18.13 3.22 -7.05
CA LEU A 94 -18.88 3.17 -8.31
C LEU A 94 -20.29 3.74 -8.15
N ASP A 95 -20.95 3.43 -7.04
CA ASP A 95 -22.26 3.96 -6.69
C ASP A 95 -22.24 5.47 -6.42
N ALA A 96 -21.23 5.97 -5.70
CA ALA A 96 -20.99 7.40 -5.50
C ALA A 96 -20.76 8.13 -6.83
N LYS A 97 -20.10 7.49 -7.80
CA LYS A 97 -19.91 8.01 -9.18
C LYS A 97 -21.17 7.87 -10.05
N GLY A 98 -22.25 7.26 -9.55
CA GLY A 98 -23.49 7.04 -10.32
C GLY A 98 -23.32 6.06 -11.48
N ILE A 99 -22.41 5.09 -11.36
CA ILE A 99 -22.15 4.08 -12.38
C ILE A 99 -22.90 2.79 -12.00
N PRO A 100 -24.09 2.51 -12.56
CA PRO A 100 -24.79 1.25 -12.29
C PRO A 100 -23.97 0.06 -12.82
N GLN A 101 -23.68 -0.90 -11.95
CA GLN A 101 -22.91 -2.12 -12.25
C GLN A 101 -23.49 -2.90 -13.45
N SER A 102 -24.82 -2.85 -13.62
CA SER A 102 -25.55 -3.48 -14.73
C SER A 102 -25.30 -2.85 -16.11
N ARG A 103 -24.70 -1.65 -16.19
CA ARG A 103 -24.39 -0.94 -17.45
C ARG A 103 -22.90 -0.77 -17.71
N ILE A 104 -22.06 -1.60 -17.08
CA ILE A 104 -20.64 -1.65 -17.41
C ILE A 104 -20.48 -2.58 -18.62
N THR A 105 -20.69 -2.04 -19.82
CA THR A 105 -20.22 -2.68 -21.06
C THR A 105 -18.68 -2.76 -21.06
N ALA A 106 -18.11 -3.74 -21.76
CA ALA A 106 -16.65 -3.94 -21.82
C ALA A 106 -15.88 -2.67 -22.23
N SER A 107 -16.44 -1.85 -23.13
CA SER A 107 -15.86 -0.56 -23.52
C SER A 107 -15.84 0.48 -22.39
N ARG A 108 -16.86 0.46 -21.52
CA ARG A 108 -16.93 1.35 -20.35
C ARG A 108 -16.02 0.87 -19.23
N ALA A 109 -15.88 -0.44 -19.02
CA ALA A 109 -14.88 -1.01 -18.12
C ALA A 109 -13.46 -0.60 -18.55
N ALA A 110 -13.14 -0.75 -19.84
CA ALA A 110 -11.85 -0.35 -20.40
C ALA A 110 -11.57 1.14 -20.18
N ARG A 111 -12.57 2.01 -20.38
CA ARG A 111 -12.41 3.45 -20.13
C ARG A 111 -12.21 3.78 -18.65
N LEU A 112 -12.94 3.14 -17.74
CA LEU A 112 -12.77 3.34 -16.30
C LEU A 112 -11.42 2.84 -15.80
N LEU A 113 -10.92 1.73 -16.34
CA LEU A 113 -9.56 1.23 -16.06
C LEU A 113 -8.49 2.19 -16.58
N ALA A 114 -8.69 2.78 -17.77
CA ALA A 114 -7.80 3.79 -18.32
C ALA A 114 -7.83 5.13 -17.56
N GLU A 115 -8.99 5.53 -17.02
CA GLU A 115 -9.12 6.71 -16.16
C GLU A 115 -8.46 6.46 -14.79
N ALA A 116 -8.63 5.26 -14.20
CA ALA A 116 -7.99 4.89 -12.94
C ALA A 116 -6.45 4.79 -13.06
N SER A 117 -5.93 4.27 -14.18
CA SER A 117 -4.48 4.21 -14.41
C SER A 117 -3.86 5.60 -14.62
N GLN A 118 -4.61 6.54 -15.22
CA GLN A 118 -4.20 7.94 -15.32
C GLN A 118 -4.15 8.62 -13.96
N ILE A 119 -5.14 8.38 -13.09
CA ILE A 119 -5.16 8.92 -11.73
C ILE A 119 -3.98 8.39 -10.91
N ALA A 120 -3.67 7.09 -11.02
CA ALA A 120 -2.52 6.48 -10.37
C ALA A 120 -1.17 7.05 -10.88
N THR A 121 -1.09 7.48 -12.14
CA THR A 121 0.11 8.13 -12.68
C THR A 121 0.23 9.60 -12.29
N THR A 122 -0.89 10.31 -12.04
CA THR A 122 -0.87 11.70 -11.57
C THR A 122 -0.61 11.85 -10.07
N GLU A 123 -0.92 10.84 -9.26
CA GLU A 123 -0.63 10.84 -7.82
C GLU A 123 0.75 10.26 -7.45
N THR A 124 1.52 9.82 -8.45
CA THR A 124 2.95 9.52 -8.25
C THR A 124 3.74 10.83 -8.39
N PRO A 125 4.41 11.36 -7.34
CA PRO A 125 5.36 12.44 -7.52
C PRO A 125 6.41 11.94 -8.52
N ALA A 126 6.55 12.70 -9.60
CA ALA A 126 7.44 12.41 -10.70
C ALA A 126 8.79 11.90 -10.19
N ALA A 127 9.14 10.68 -10.60
CA ALA A 127 10.51 10.22 -10.60
C ALA A 127 11.34 11.28 -11.33
N THR A 128 12.16 12.02 -10.57
CA THR A 128 13.15 12.94 -11.08
C THR A 128 14.07 12.16 -12.01
N LYS A 129 13.98 12.47 -13.31
CA LYS A 129 14.86 11.90 -14.33
C LYS A 129 16.33 12.11 -13.94
N PRO A 130 17.20 11.11 -14.10
CA PRO A 130 18.64 11.28 -13.92
C PRO A 130 19.16 12.16 -15.07
N SER A 131 19.67 13.35 -14.74
CA SER A 131 20.46 14.15 -15.69
C SER A 131 21.90 13.63 -15.71
N PRO A 132 22.56 13.55 -16.89
CA PRO A 132 23.90 12.99 -17.02
C PRO A 132 24.94 14.05 -16.68
N ALA A 133 25.64 13.90 -15.55
CA ALA A 133 26.75 14.76 -15.18
C ALA A 133 28.07 13.96 -15.16
N LYS A 134 28.80 14.11 -16.26
CA LYS A 134 30.27 14.21 -16.38
C LYS A 134 31.12 13.23 -15.56
N GLN A 135 31.56 12.16 -16.23
CA GLN A 135 32.74 11.41 -15.86
C GLN A 135 33.98 12.32 -15.93
N THR A 136 34.79 12.31 -14.87
CA THR A 136 36.20 12.71 -14.91
C THR A 136 36.98 11.62 -14.18
N PRO A 137 38.01 11.00 -14.80
CA PRO A 137 38.75 9.91 -14.19
C PRO A 137 39.87 10.47 -13.31
N ALA A 138 39.97 9.99 -12.08
CA ALA A 138 41.12 10.25 -11.22
C ALA A 138 41.66 8.94 -10.66
N LYS A 139 42.62 8.39 -11.42
CA LYS A 139 43.85 7.69 -11.02
C LYS A 139 43.79 6.66 -9.89
N SER A 140 44.08 5.43 -10.30
CA SER A 140 44.69 4.35 -9.53
C SER A 140 46.06 4.74 -8.93
N ALA A 141 46.27 4.32 -7.68
CA ALA A 141 47.53 3.88 -7.07
C ALA A 141 47.09 3.06 -5.83
N THR A 142 47.12 1.73 -5.79
CA THR A 142 48.26 0.79 -5.77
C THR A 142 49.12 0.93 -4.51
N ASN A 143 49.19 -0.20 -3.78
CA ASN A 143 50.08 -0.60 -2.67
C ASN A 143 49.68 -0.10 -1.26
N GLU A 144 49.79 -0.87 -0.18
CA GLU A 144 50.59 -2.08 0.08
C GLU A 144 49.98 -2.88 1.25
N GLU A 145 50.28 -4.17 1.23
CA GLU A 145 50.05 -5.22 2.22
C GLU A 145 51.00 -5.00 3.41
N GLU A 146 50.52 -5.05 4.66
CA GLU A 146 51.35 -5.49 5.78
C GLU A 146 50.50 -5.98 6.98
N ASP A 147 50.81 -7.23 7.31
CA ASP A 147 50.48 -8.07 8.44
C ASP A 147 51.01 -7.52 9.78
N ALA A 148 50.27 -7.71 10.88
CA ALA A 148 50.82 -8.00 12.22
C ALA A 148 49.74 -8.05 13.33
N ASP A 149 49.68 -9.22 13.96
CA ASP A 149 49.23 -9.55 15.32
C ASP A 149 49.17 -8.42 16.36
N GLN A 150 48.11 -8.39 17.21
CA GLN A 150 48.20 -8.82 18.61
C GLN A 150 46.93 -8.53 19.45
N GLN A 151 46.45 -9.59 20.10
CA GLN A 151 45.59 -9.59 21.30
C GLN A 151 46.42 -10.18 22.45
N PRO A 152 46.32 -9.67 23.70
CA PRO A 152 45.60 -10.39 24.78
C PRO A 152 44.90 -9.44 25.79
N ALA A 153 43.63 -9.67 26.18
CA ALA A 153 43.14 -10.48 27.34
C ALA A 153 42.99 -9.67 28.66
N PRO A 154 42.34 -10.17 29.74
CA PRO A 154 41.17 -9.53 30.39
C PRO A 154 41.42 -9.06 31.84
N VAL A 155 40.46 -8.35 32.47
CA VAL A 155 40.47 -8.09 33.92
C VAL A 155 39.09 -8.38 34.52
N GLN A 156 39.04 -9.34 35.44
CA GLN A 156 37.96 -9.56 36.41
C GLN A 156 38.27 -8.81 37.70
N HIS A 157 37.24 -8.31 38.38
CA HIS A 157 37.19 -8.09 39.82
C HIS A 157 35.81 -8.48 40.34
#